data_AF-A0A973SL90-F1
#
_entry.id   AF-A0A973SL90-F1
#
_cell.length_a   1.000
_cell.length_b   1.000
_cell.length_c   1.000
_cell.angle_alpha   90.00
_cell.angle_beta   90.00
_cell.angle_gamma   90.00
#
_symmetry.space_group_name_H-M   'P 1'
#
loop_
_entity.id
_entity.type
_entity.pdbx_description
1 polymer ?
#
loop_
_entity_poly.entity_id
_entity_poly.type
_entity_poly.pdbx_seq_one_letter_code
_entity_poly.pdbx_strand_id
1 'polypeptide(L)'
;GDPIALELVERMADEVTAMARVCVERLGLQATATEVVLGGGVLRARDPLLMKLVRERLAGCLPYAVPVVADLAPIVGAALSGLDQVGAGAEARERLLAQF
;
A
#
# COMPACT_ATOMS: atom_id res chain seq x y z
N GLY A 1 12.52 -13.97 18.49
CA GLY A 1 11.05 -13.90 18.55
C GLY A 1 10.50 -15.29 18.74
N ASP A 2 9.19 -15.41 18.98
CA ASP A 2 8.48 -16.69 18.94
C ASP A 2 8.56 -17.28 17.51
N PRO A 3 8.97 -18.56 17.32
CA PRO A 3 9.16 -19.14 16.00
C PRO A 3 7.90 -19.18 15.14
N ILE A 4 6.74 -19.44 15.75
CA ILE A 4 5.46 -19.53 15.02
C ILE A 4 5.05 -18.16 14.51
N ALA A 5 5.19 -17.13 15.34
CA ALA A 5 4.92 -15.76 14.94
C ALA A 5 5.83 -15.31 13.78
N LEU A 6 7.11 -15.69 13.81
CA LEU A 6 8.05 -15.38 12.73
C LEU A 6 7.63 -16.04 11.40
N GLU A 7 7.27 -17.31 11.43
CA GLU A 7 6.78 -18.04 10.26
C GLU A 7 5.52 -17.39 9.67
N LEU A 8 4.61 -16.93 10.51
CA LEU A 8 3.40 -16.23 10.07
C LEU A 8 3.71 -14.90 9.36
N VAL A 9 4.67 -14.13 9.89
CA VAL A 9 5.10 -12.87 9.27
C VAL A 9 5.80 -13.14 7.92
N GLU A 10 6.61 -14.19 7.87
CA GLU A 10 7.23 -14.64 6.61
C GLU A 10 6.17 -15.03 5.59
N ARG A 11 5.18 -15.84 5.95
CA ARG A 11 4.11 -16.22 5.02
C ARG A 11 3.29 -15.02 4.53
N MET A 12 2.97 -14.08 5.43
CA MET A 12 2.24 -12.85 5.08
C MET A 12 3.01 -12.04 4.03
N ALA A 13 4.33 -11.91 4.16
CA ALA A 13 5.14 -11.21 3.17
C ALA A 13 5.14 -11.93 1.80
N ASP A 14 5.03 -13.25 1.75
CA ASP A 14 4.92 -14.01 0.50
C ASP A 14 3.57 -13.79 -0.18
N GLU A 15 2.49 -13.83 0.61
CA GLU A 15 1.13 -13.59 0.14
C GLU A 15 0.99 -12.18 -0.47
N VAL A 16 1.50 -11.15 0.22
CA VAL A 16 1.50 -9.76 -0.26
C VAL A 16 2.32 -9.62 -1.54
N THR A 17 3.51 -10.23 -1.59
CA THR A 17 4.39 -10.18 -2.78
C THR A 17 3.72 -10.86 -3.98
N ALA A 18 3.11 -12.03 -3.77
CA ALA A 18 2.41 -12.76 -4.82
C ALA A 18 1.24 -11.95 -5.40
N MET A 19 0.45 -11.29 -4.54
CA MET A 19 -0.64 -10.43 -4.97
C MET A 19 -0.13 -9.24 -5.79
N ALA A 20 0.90 -8.54 -5.31
CA ALA A 20 1.48 -7.40 -6.01
C ALA A 20 2.00 -7.81 -7.40
N ARG A 21 2.69 -8.95 -7.51
CA ARG A 21 3.19 -9.47 -8.78
C ARG A 21 2.07 -9.73 -9.78
N VAL A 22 1.01 -10.42 -9.35
CA VAL A 22 -0.16 -10.69 -10.21
C VAL A 22 -0.81 -9.39 -10.67
N CYS A 23 -0.96 -8.39 -9.80
CA CYS A 23 -1.51 -7.09 -10.17
C CYS A 23 -0.64 -6.37 -11.22
N VAL A 24 0.67 -6.29 -10.98
CA VAL A 24 1.61 -5.63 -11.91
C VAL A 24 1.65 -6.33 -13.26
N GLU A 25 1.67 -7.66 -13.28
CA GLU A 25 1.65 -8.45 -14.52
C GLU A 25 0.37 -8.23 -15.32
N ARG A 26 -0.80 -8.29 -14.65
CA ARG A 26 -2.09 -8.11 -15.31
C ARG A 26 -2.31 -6.70 -15.83
N LEU A 27 -1.66 -5.71 -15.22
CA LEU A 27 -1.69 -4.31 -15.65
C LEU A 27 -0.61 -3.98 -16.69
N GLY A 28 0.32 -4.88 -16.99
CA GLY A 28 1.41 -4.64 -17.93
C GLY A 28 2.45 -3.63 -17.43
N LEU A 29 2.65 -3.55 -16.11
CA LEU A 29 3.49 -2.54 -15.45
C LEU A 29 4.89 -3.05 -15.05
N GLN A 30 5.30 -4.23 -15.52
CA GLN A 30 6.53 -4.90 -15.09
C GLN A 30 7.79 -4.07 -15.34
N ALA A 31 7.80 -3.19 -16.34
CA ALA A 31 8.92 -2.33 -16.70
C ALA A 31 8.67 -0.84 -16.37
N THR A 32 7.63 -0.55 -15.60
CA THR A 32 7.19 0.81 -15.28
C THR A 32 7.39 1.07 -13.80
N ALA A 33 8.04 2.18 -13.46
CA ALA A 33 8.12 2.66 -12.08
C ALA A 33 6.70 2.84 -11.53
N THR A 34 6.29 1.99 -10.58
CA THR A 34 4.91 1.89 -10.11
C THR A 34 4.87 1.84 -8.60
N GLU A 35 4.10 2.73 -7.99
CA GLU A 35 3.82 2.65 -6.56
C GLU A 35 2.85 1.51 -6.26
N VAL A 36 3.24 0.63 -5.33
CA VAL A 36 2.39 -0.43 -4.80
C VAL A 36 1.87 0.02 -3.44
N VAL A 37 0.64 0.53 -3.42
CA VAL A 37 0.02 1.03 -2.19
C VAL A 37 -0.45 -0.15 -1.32
N LEU A 38 0.21 -0.34 -0.19
CA LEU A 38 -0.04 -1.41 0.78
C LEU A 38 -1.18 -1.02 1.73
N GLY A 39 -2.32 -1.70 1.59
CA GLY A 39 -3.52 -1.48 2.39
C GLY A 39 -3.70 -2.45 3.55
N GLY A 40 -4.74 -2.24 4.36
CA GLY A 40 -5.09 -3.10 5.50
C GLY A 40 -4.37 -2.71 6.81
N GLY A 41 -4.98 -3.06 7.94
CA GLY A 41 -4.49 -2.65 9.27
C GLY A 41 -3.09 -3.20 9.60
N VAL A 42 -2.78 -4.42 9.16
CA VAL A 42 -1.49 -5.07 9.41
C VAL A 42 -0.34 -4.33 8.72
N LEU A 43 -0.48 -3.99 7.43
CA LEU A 43 0.56 -3.28 6.69
C LEU A 43 0.64 -1.80 7.11
N ARG A 44 -0.50 -1.19 7.49
CA ARG A 44 -0.54 0.17 8.05
C ARG A 44 0.19 0.30 9.38
N ALA A 45 0.30 -0.78 10.17
CA ALA A 45 1.08 -0.78 11.40
C ALA A 45 2.60 -0.66 11.15
N ARG A 46 3.06 -0.84 9.89
CA ARG A 46 4.46 -0.70 9.47
C ARG A 46 5.42 -1.53 10.32
N ASP A 47 5.03 -2.75 10.68
CA ASP A 47 5.90 -3.68 11.41
C ASP A 47 7.26 -3.82 10.68
N PRO A 48 8.40 -3.58 11.37
CA PRO A 48 9.70 -3.52 10.71
C PRO A 48 10.10 -4.80 9.99
N LEU A 49 9.76 -5.97 10.54
CA LEU A 49 10.10 -7.26 9.95
C LEU A 49 9.27 -7.51 8.70
N LEU A 50 7.95 -7.35 8.79
CA LEU A 50 7.05 -7.51 7.65
C LEU A 50 7.44 -6.56 6.51
N MET A 51 7.66 -5.28 6.82
CA MET A 51 8.01 -4.26 5.82
C MET A 51 9.38 -4.53 5.18
N LYS A 52 10.35 -5.06 5.94
CA LYS A 52 11.64 -5.50 5.38
C LYS A 52 11.44 -6.63 4.38
N LEU A 53 10.76 -7.71 4.79
CA LEU A 53 10.55 -8.89 3.95
C LEU A 53 9.77 -8.55 2.67
N VAL A 54 8.70 -7.76 2.77
CA VAL A 54 7.93 -7.30 1.60
C VAL A 54 8.82 -6.52 0.63
N ARG A 55 9.64 -5.57 1.12
CA ARG A 55 10.55 -4.81 0.26
C ARG A 55 11.58 -5.69 -0.44
N GLU A 56 12.22 -6.60 0.28
CA GLU A 56 13.24 -7.49 -0.28
C GLU A 56 12.64 -8.42 -1.35
N ARG A 57 11.48 -9.00 -1.09
CA ARG A 57 10.81 -9.93 -2.02
C ARG A 57 10.22 -9.23 -3.24
N LEU A 58 9.66 -8.04 -3.07
CA LEU A 58 9.21 -7.21 -4.20
C LEU A 58 10.39 -6.79 -5.06
N ALA A 59 11.50 -6.30 -4.48
CA ALA A 59 12.68 -5.92 -5.25
C ALA A 59 13.25 -7.09 -6.08
N GLY A 60 13.14 -8.32 -5.58
CA GLY A 60 13.58 -9.52 -6.28
C GLY A 60 12.73 -9.94 -7.49
N CYS A 61 11.43 -9.63 -7.50
CA CYS A 61 10.53 -10.04 -8.60
C CYS A 61 9.91 -8.88 -9.40
N LEU A 62 9.86 -7.68 -8.84
CA LEU A 62 9.31 -6.45 -9.40
C LEU A 62 10.27 -5.28 -9.12
N PRO A 63 11.42 -5.20 -9.82
CA PRO A 63 12.47 -4.24 -9.50
C PRO A 63 12.06 -2.76 -9.64
N TYR A 64 10.96 -2.48 -10.35
CA TYR A 64 10.41 -1.13 -10.52
C TYR A 64 9.24 -0.81 -9.58
N ALA A 65 8.81 -1.77 -8.75
CA ALA A 65 7.75 -1.55 -7.78
C ALA A 65 8.29 -0.80 -6.55
N VAL A 66 7.60 0.28 -6.18
CA VAL A 66 7.90 1.07 -5.00
C VAL A 66 6.78 0.84 -3.97
N PRO A 67 6.99 -0.02 -2.96
CA PRO A 67 5.97 -0.24 -1.93
C PRO A 67 5.80 1.00 -1.06
N VAL A 68 4.56 1.48 -0.95
CA VAL A 68 4.20 2.67 -0.15
C VAL A 68 3.03 2.35 0.78
N VAL A 69 2.97 3.00 1.94
CA VAL A 69 1.85 2.88 2.89
C VAL A 69 1.29 4.27 3.08
N ALA A 70 0.02 4.48 2.74
CA ALA A 70 -0.63 5.79 2.86
C ALA A 70 -0.65 6.28 4.33
N ASP A 71 -0.21 7.51 4.56
CA ASP A 71 -0.20 8.13 5.89
C ASP A 71 -1.62 8.44 6.38
N LEU A 72 -2.47 8.96 5.48
CA LEU A 72 -3.85 9.31 5.81
C LEU A 72 -4.74 8.06 5.87
N ALA A 73 -5.78 8.12 6.71
CA ALA A 73 -6.76 7.06 6.82
C ALA A 73 -7.57 6.88 5.52
N PRO A 74 -8.03 5.66 5.17
CA PRO A 74 -8.78 5.42 3.93
C PRO A 74 -10.06 6.27 3.80
N ILE A 75 -10.67 6.63 4.95
CA ILE A 75 -11.87 7.47 4.98
C ILE A 75 -11.64 8.85 4.38
N VAL A 76 -10.41 9.38 4.43
CA VAL A 76 -10.06 10.67 3.81
C VAL A 76 -10.18 10.58 2.29
N GLY A 77 -9.73 9.48 1.68
CA GLY A 77 -9.87 9.24 0.25
C GLY A 77 -11.34 9.11 -0.17
N ALA A 78 -12.16 8.44 0.64
CA ALA A 78 -13.60 8.35 0.41
C ALA A 78 -14.29 9.71 0.48
N ALA A 79 -13.94 10.54 1.47
CA ALA A 79 -14.47 11.90 1.61
C ALA A 79 -14.04 12.80 0.44
N LEU A 80 -12.77 12.74 0.01
CA LEU A 80 -12.30 13.42 -1.20
C LEU A 80 -13.09 12.96 -2.43
N SER A 81 -13.30 11.65 -2.58
CA SER A 81 -14.08 11.12 -3.70
C SER A 81 -15.55 11.62 -3.69
N GLY A 82 -16.14 11.80 -2.50
CA GLY A 82 -17.47 12.41 -2.35
C GLY A 82 -17.49 13.89 -2.75
N LEU A 83 -16.46 14.67 -2.39
CA LEU A 83 -16.31 16.06 -2.83
C LEU A 83 -16.24 16.17 -4.36
N ASP A 84 -15.57 15.23 -5.01
CA ASP A 84 -15.41 15.19 -6.47
C ASP A 84 -16.76 14.96 -7.16
N GLN A 85 -17.58 14.07 -6.60
CA GLN A 85 -18.90 13.75 -7.14
C GLN A 85 -19.87 14.93 -7.08
N VAL A 86 -19.76 15.80 -6.07
CA VAL A 86 -20.60 17.00 -5.95
C VAL A 86 -19.99 18.24 -6.61
N GLY A 87 -18.85 18.08 -7.30
CA GLY A 87 -18.16 19.18 -7.97
C GLY A 87 -17.59 20.24 -7.02
N ALA A 88 -17.24 19.85 -5.79
CA ALA A 88 -16.69 20.79 -4.81
C ALA A 88 -15.30 21.29 -5.24
N GLY A 89 -15.06 22.59 -5.03
CA GLY A 89 -13.81 23.26 -5.37
C GLY A 89 -12.62 22.88 -4.48
N ALA A 90 -11.43 23.35 -4.88
CA ALA A 90 -10.17 23.06 -4.19
C ALA A 90 -10.19 23.42 -2.69
N GLU A 91 -10.83 24.53 -2.32
CA GLU A 91 -10.95 24.95 -0.91
C GLU A 91 -11.64 23.90 -0.03
N ALA A 92 -12.63 23.17 -0.55
CA ALA A 92 -13.31 22.13 0.22
C ALA A 92 -12.38 20.93 0.48
N ARG A 93 -11.56 20.57 -0.52
CA ARG A 93 -10.55 19.51 -0.39
C ARG A 93 -9.45 19.92 0.59
N GLU A 94 -8.97 21.15 0.52
CA GLU A 94 -7.94 21.69 1.41
C GLU A 94 -8.41 21.71 2.86
N ARG A 95 -9.65 22.18 3.12
CA ARG A 95 -10.23 22.13 4.46
C ARG A 95 -10.38 20.70 4.99
N LEU A 96 -10.78 19.77 4.12
CA LEU A 96 -10.87 18.36 4.49
C LEU A 96 -9.48 17.82 4.87
N LEU A 97 -8.46 18.06 4.05
CA LEU A 97 -7.10 17.59 4.30
C LEU A 97 -6.49 18.22 5.55
N ALA A 98 -6.77 19.50 5.84
CA ALA A 98 -6.28 20.18 7.05
C ALA A 98 -6.87 19.63 8.35
N GLN A 99 -7.93 18.82 8.29
CA GLN A 99 -8.60 18.23 9.45
C GLN A 99 -8.03 16.85 9.84
N PHE A 100 -7.16 16.26 9.01
CA PHE A 100 -6.56 14.94 9.18
C PHE A 100 -5.04 15.00 9.18
#